data_AF-R6H5B1-F1
#
_entry.id   AF-R6H5B1-F1
#
_cell.length_a   1.000
_cell.length_b   1.000
_cell.length_c   1.000
_cell.angle_alpha   90.00
_cell.angle_beta   90.00
_cell.angle_gamma   90.00
#
_symmetry.space_group_name_H-M   'P 1'
#
loop_
_entity.id
_entity.type
_entity.pdbx_description
1 polymer ?
#
loop_
_entity_poly.entity_id
_entity_poly.type
_entity_poly.pdbx_seq_one_letter_code
_entity_poly.pdbx_strand_id
1 'polypeptide(L)'
;MKKKSAIIIAIILMSIGFAAVSTTLIINGNAKVSENQDDFSVIFTAASIDGKDVYSTAVDDTKKTITFETSELKTLNQTSILTYEVTNNSSNYDANVTITCVPKTGTTAKHTSIKNELANDATIVKAKESVTGTLTVTLNKTATEEVTEEYTCKLEFTAVERDTIGVELTQFQKDSWATIAANVKNGNTSKYNVGDTKEVDLGDLGTHTVRIANMNECTNGETSETACGFVVEFADIISEHQFNSTATNVGGWRDSELRTYINETIYKKLPTDLQNIVSSTKVISSHGITSGETNFETQDKLFLLSTEEVWVETNYDTSVGTSKQLDYYKNQGVTTSSYTSAIKQYKGIEKSWWLRSSYSRTTNDFYRVNGSGGSIGNYASNSFGVSPAFRIA
;
A
#
# COMPACT_ATOMS: atom_id res chain seq x y z
N MET A 1 -9.82 72.69 57.32
CA MET A 1 -10.96 71.79 57.01
C MET A 1 -10.97 71.56 55.50
N LYS A 2 -10.87 70.28 55.10
CA LYS A 2 -10.42 69.83 53.78
C LYS A 2 -11.53 69.92 52.71
N LYS A 3 -11.15 70.38 51.50
CA LYS A 3 -11.95 70.36 50.27
C LYS A 3 -12.25 68.89 49.89
N LYS A 4 -13.53 68.55 49.70
CA LYS A 4 -13.94 67.27 49.11
C LYS A 4 -14.01 67.43 47.60
N SER A 5 -13.01 66.92 46.89
CA SER A 5 -13.09 66.64 45.47
C SER A 5 -13.96 65.39 45.27
N ALA A 6 -15.10 65.53 44.62
CA ALA A 6 -15.85 64.40 44.09
C ALA A 6 -15.20 64.00 42.76
N ILE A 7 -14.42 62.92 42.78
CA ILE A 7 -13.87 62.28 41.58
C ILE A 7 -15.02 61.52 40.91
N ILE A 8 -15.38 61.96 39.70
CA ILE A 8 -16.26 61.23 38.79
C ILE A 8 -15.44 60.04 38.27
N ILE A 9 -15.78 58.83 38.72
CA ILE A 9 -15.28 57.59 38.15
C ILE A 9 -16.13 57.33 36.90
N ALA A 10 -15.63 57.75 35.75
CA ALA A 10 -16.14 57.29 34.46
C ALA A 10 -15.65 55.85 34.25
N ILE A 11 -16.52 54.87 34.54
CA ILE A 11 -16.33 53.50 34.08
C ILE A 11 -16.60 53.54 32.58
N ILE A 12 -15.54 53.73 31.79
CA ILE A 12 -15.56 53.41 30.36
C ILE A 12 -15.63 51.87 30.32
N LEU A 13 -16.85 51.34 30.25
CA LEU A 13 -17.12 50.04 29.66
C LEU A 13 -16.70 50.17 28.19
N MET A 14 -15.40 49.98 27.93
CA MET A 14 -14.93 49.56 26.61
C MET A 14 -15.58 48.20 26.41
N SER A 15 -16.73 48.21 25.75
CA SER A 15 -17.26 47.08 25.02
C SER A 15 -16.11 46.49 24.22
N ILE A 16 -15.56 45.39 24.72
CA ILE A 16 -14.66 44.54 23.96
C ILE A 16 -15.55 43.98 22.87
N GLY A 17 -15.53 44.61 21.69
CA GLY A 17 -16.08 44.03 20.49
C GLY A 17 -15.41 42.68 20.29
N PHE A 18 -16.17 41.60 20.49
CA PHE A 18 -15.70 40.28 20.14
C PHE A 18 -15.79 40.18 18.62
N ALA A 19 -14.64 40.23 17.95
CA ALA A 19 -14.57 39.88 16.54
C ALA A 19 -14.72 38.36 16.44
N ALA A 20 -15.88 37.87 16.02
CA ALA A 20 -15.98 36.53 15.43
C ALA A 20 -15.61 36.69 13.95
N VAL A 21 -14.43 36.16 13.58
CA VAL A 21 -14.03 36.07 12.18
C VAL A 21 -14.29 34.64 11.73
N SER A 22 -15.43 34.43 11.07
CA SER A 22 -15.66 33.23 10.27
C SER A 22 -15.03 33.48 8.90
N THR A 23 -14.22 32.53 8.43
CA THR A 23 -13.59 32.60 7.12
C THR A 23 -13.98 31.35 6.34
N THR A 24 -14.83 31.45 5.33
CA THR A 24 -15.02 30.33 4.38
C THR A 24 -13.84 30.31 3.44
N LEU A 25 -13.06 29.23 3.47
CA LEU A 25 -11.93 29.06 2.56
C LEU A 25 -12.13 27.84 1.66
N ILE A 26 -12.17 28.08 0.35
CA ILE A 26 -12.24 27.05 -0.69
C ILE A 26 -10.81 26.79 -1.18
N ILE A 27 -10.30 25.57 -1.00
CA ILE A 27 -9.07 25.12 -1.67
C ILE A 27 -9.42 24.42 -2.97
N ASN A 28 -9.22 25.07 -4.12
CA ASN A 28 -9.46 24.44 -5.43
C ASN A 28 -8.20 23.75 -5.95
N GLY A 29 -8.20 22.42 -6.01
CA GLY A 29 -7.30 21.63 -6.85
C GLY A 29 -7.74 21.68 -8.31
N ASN A 30 -7.30 22.68 -9.08
CA ASN A 30 -7.56 22.70 -10.52
C ASN A 30 -6.35 22.10 -11.23
N ALA A 31 -6.52 20.89 -11.80
CA ALA A 31 -5.63 20.38 -12.83
C ALA A 31 -6.08 20.98 -14.17
N LYS A 32 -5.22 21.77 -14.80
CA LYS A 32 -5.47 22.26 -16.16
C LYS A 32 -5.18 21.10 -17.12
N VAL A 33 -6.20 20.31 -17.42
CA VAL A 33 -6.07 19.10 -18.25
C VAL A 33 -6.19 19.49 -19.73
N SER A 34 -5.11 19.32 -20.50
CA SER A 34 -5.22 19.12 -21.95
C SER A 34 -5.88 17.76 -22.20
N GLU A 35 -6.77 17.67 -23.19
CA GLU A 35 -7.45 16.43 -23.58
C GLU A 35 -6.43 15.27 -23.72
N ASN A 36 -6.70 14.12 -23.07
CA ASN A 36 -6.00 12.81 -23.14
C ASN A 36 -4.94 12.43 -22.08
N GLN A 37 -5.12 12.73 -20.78
CA GLN A 37 -4.33 12.04 -19.73
C GLN A 37 -5.22 11.47 -18.61
N ASP A 38 -5.70 10.24 -18.79
CA ASP A 38 -6.55 9.53 -17.80
C ASP A 38 -5.84 9.24 -16.46
N ASP A 39 -4.50 9.31 -16.42
CA ASP A 39 -3.69 8.95 -15.25
C ASP A 39 -3.37 10.15 -14.33
N PHE A 40 -3.63 11.41 -14.71
CA PHE A 40 -3.29 12.55 -13.84
C PHE A 40 -4.36 12.78 -12.75
N SER A 41 -4.06 12.38 -11.52
CA SER A 41 -4.97 12.46 -10.38
C SER A 41 -4.27 13.00 -9.13
N VAL A 42 -4.62 14.21 -8.72
CA VAL A 42 -4.18 14.81 -7.43
C VAL A 42 -5.40 15.12 -6.58
N ILE A 43 -5.42 14.65 -5.33
CA ILE A 43 -6.56 14.76 -4.41
C ILE A 43 -6.11 15.06 -2.97
N PHE A 44 -7.03 15.57 -2.16
CA PHE A 44 -6.86 15.62 -0.71
C PHE A 44 -7.17 14.26 -0.07
N THR A 45 -6.38 13.88 0.92
CA THR A 45 -6.50 12.57 1.62
C THR A 45 -6.59 12.69 3.13
N ALA A 46 -6.24 13.85 3.69
CA ALA A 46 -6.44 14.17 5.10
C ALA A 46 -6.68 15.67 5.27
N ALA A 47 -7.45 16.05 6.30
CA ALA A 47 -7.64 17.44 6.69
C ALA A 47 -7.95 17.54 8.19
N SER A 48 -7.29 18.44 8.89
CA SER A 48 -7.51 18.72 10.30
C SER A 48 -7.42 20.21 10.60
N ILE A 49 -8.32 20.73 11.43
CA ILE A 49 -8.34 22.14 11.89
C ILE A 49 -7.96 22.16 13.35
N ASP A 50 -6.94 22.94 13.71
CA ASP A 50 -6.43 23.09 15.07
C ASP A 50 -6.19 21.72 15.76
N GLY A 51 -5.70 20.75 14.97
CA GLY A 51 -5.41 19.37 15.41
C GLY A 51 -6.60 18.41 15.46
N LYS A 52 -7.81 18.83 15.04
CA LYS A 52 -9.00 17.96 14.98
C LYS A 52 -9.28 17.53 13.55
N ASP A 53 -9.43 16.23 13.33
CA ASP A 53 -9.82 15.68 12.02
C ASP A 53 -11.19 16.22 11.59
N VAL A 54 -11.24 16.73 10.37
CA VAL A 54 -12.45 17.27 9.72
C VAL A 54 -12.61 16.75 8.29
N TYR A 55 -11.81 15.77 7.87
CA TYR A 55 -11.74 15.34 6.47
C TYR A 55 -13.12 15.01 5.89
N SER A 56 -13.90 14.20 6.60
CA SER A 56 -15.25 13.77 6.17
C SER A 56 -16.29 14.88 6.05
N THR A 57 -16.08 16.03 6.70
CA THR A 57 -17.04 17.14 6.73
C THR A 57 -16.58 18.35 5.92
N ALA A 58 -15.27 18.56 5.81
CA ALA A 58 -14.67 19.73 5.17
C ALA A 58 -14.24 19.44 3.73
N VAL A 59 -13.93 18.18 3.39
CA VAL A 59 -13.52 17.80 2.03
C VAL A 59 -14.74 17.32 1.25
N ASP A 60 -14.90 17.81 0.03
CA ASP A 60 -16.02 17.43 -0.84
C ASP A 60 -15.89 15.99 -1.38
N ASP A 61 -16.97 15.47 -1.96
CA ASP A 61 -16.99 14.12 -2.54
C ASP A 61 -15.97 13.93 -3.67
N THR A 62 -15.59 15.01 -4.36
CA THR A 62 -14.57 14.97 -5.41
C THR A 62 -13.15 14.89 -4.86
N LYS A 63 -12.97 15.13 -3.55
CA LYS A 63 -11.69 15.23 -2.85
C LYS A 63 -10.77 16.33 -3.40
N LYS A 64 -11.34 17.33 -4.08
CA LYS A 64 -10.59 18.43 -4.72
C LYS A 64 -10.89 19.78 -4.08
N THR A 65 -11.88 19.82 -3.18
CA THR A 65 -12.28 21.02 -2.49
C THR A 65 -12.25 20.80 -0.99
N ILE A 66 -11.53 21.66 -0.26
CA ILE A 66 -11.68 21.79 1.20
C ILE A 66 -12.43 23.08 1.48
N THR A 67 -13.50 23.02 2.28
CA THR A 67 -14.22 24.17 2.83
C THR A 67 -14.20 24.09 4.35
N PHE A 68 -13.75 25.15 5.01
CA PHE A 68 -13.77 25.22 6.46
C PHE A 68 -13.98 26.63 6.99
N GLU A 69 -14.27 26.72 8.29
CA GLU A 69 -14.31 27.94 9.09
C GLU A 69 -13.31 27.85 10.24
N THR A 70 -12.61 28.94 10.54
CA THR A 70 -11.67 29.00 11.66
C THR A 70 -12.39 29.02 13.00
N SER A 71 -11.69 28.61 14.06
CA SER A 71 -12.11 28.94 15.42
C SER A 71 -12.14 30.47 15.64
N GLU A 72 -12.96 30.95 16.58
CA GLU A 72 -13.06 32.40 16.87
C GLU A 72 -11.69 32.98 17.27
N LEU A 73 -11.16 33.89 16.45
CA LEU A 73 -9.92 34.60 16.71
C LEU A 73 -10.21 35.88 17.51
N LYS A 74 -9.84 35.90 18.79
CA LYS A 74 -10.16 36.97 19.76
C LYS A 74 -8.96 37.82 20.15
N THR A 75 -7.76 37.22 20.17
CA THR A 75 -6.54 37.91 20.63
C THR A 75 -5.63 38.23 19.46
N LEU A 76 -4.98 39.39 19.51
CA LEU A 76 -3.97 39.78 18.52
C LEU A 76 -2.91 38.68 18.38
N ASN A 77 -2.55 38.34 17.14
CA ASN A 77 -1.64 37.25 16.75
C ASN A 77 -2.16 35.83 17.04
N GLN A 78 -3.43 35.65 17.42
CA GLN A 78 -4.03 34.33 17.47
C GLN A 78 -4.09 33.73 16.06
N THR A 79 -3.79 32.44 15.98
CA THR A 79 -3.80 31.68 14.73
C THR A 79 -4.83 30.57 14.78
N SER A 80 -5.41 30.24 13.62
CA SER A 80 -6.07 28.96 13.37
C SER A 80 -5.36 28.27 12.20
N ILE A 81 -5.15 26.96 12.33
CA ILE A 81 -4.30 26.17 11.44
C ILE A 81 -5.12 25.06 10.81
N LEU A 82 -5.21 25.06 9.48
CA LEU A 82 -5.62 23.90 8.70
C LEU A 82 -4.37 23.14 8.27
N THR A 83 -4.25 21.89 8.70
CA THR A 83 -3.30 20.91 8.16
C THR A 83 -4.06 20.01 7.19
N TYR A 84 -3.50 19.77 6.01
CA TYR A 84 -4.09 18.87 5.02
C TYR A 84 -3.03 18.00 4.36
N GLU A 85 -3.43 16.91 3.73
CA GLU A 85 -2.54 16.07 2.90
C GLU A 85 -3.02 16.11 1.45
N VAL A 86 -2.07 16.33 0.53
CA VAL A 86 -2.27 16.21 -0.92
C VAL A 86 -1.57 14.96 -1.39
N THR A 87 -2.28 14.06 -2.05
CA THR A 87 -1.72 12.86 -2.68
C THR A 87 -1.78 12.98 -4.19
N ASN A 88 -0.64 12.75 -4.85
CA ASN A 88 -0.58 12.55 -6.28
C ASN A 88 -0.76 11.05 -6.59
N ASN A 89 -1.99 10.65 -6.90
CA ASN A 89 -2.35 9.29 -7.30
C ASN A 89 -1.94 8.93 -8.73
N SER A 90 -1.32 9.85 -9.47
CA SER A 90 -0.86 9.58 -10.83
C SER A 90 0.25 8.52 -10.84
N SER A 91 0.34 7.79 -11.94
CA SER A 91 1.37 6.75 -12.12
C SER A 91 2.60 7.29 -12.84
N ASN A 92 2.41 8.21 -13.80
CA ASN A 92 3.47 8.64 -14.71
C ASN A 92 3.89 10.10 -14.57
N TYR A 93 3.15 10.90 -13.80
CA TYR A 93 3.33 12.35 -13.76
C TYR A 93 3.58 12.84 -12.36
N ASP A 94 4.67 13.58 -12.18
CA ASP A 94 4.81 14.42 -11.01
C ASP A 94 3.91 15.66 -11.20
N ALA A 95 3.51 16.26 -10.08
CA ALA A 95 2.59 17.41 -10.09
C ALA A 95 3.33 18.64 -9.56
N ASN A 96 3.69 19.55 -10.46
CA ASN A 96 4.10 20.89 -10.07
C ASN A 96 2.92 21.59 -9.40
N VAL A 97 3.17 22.28 -8.29
CA VAL A 97 2.13 22.97 -7.54
C VAL A 97 2.44 24.46 -7.42
N THR A 98 1.44 25.27 -7.74
CA THR A 98 1.45 26.71 -7.46
C THR A 98 0.35 27.03 -6.47
N ILE A 99 0.70 27.73 -5.39
CA ILE A 99 -0.22 28.09 -4.32
C ILE A 99 -0.51 29.59 -4.42
N THR A 100 -1.77 29.96 -4.52
CA THR A 100 -2.21 31.35 -4.51
C THR A 100 -3.34 31.53 -3.52
N CYS A 101 -3.18 32.40 -2.53
CA CYS A 101 -4.24 32.74 -1.58
C CYS A 101 -4.56 34.23 -1.68
N VAL A 102 -5.83 34.54 -1.93
CA VAL A 102 -6.33 35.92 -2.05
C VAL A 102 -7.63 36.09 -1.28
N PRO A 103 -7.97 37.30 -0.80
CA PRO A 103 -9.33 37.58 -0.36
C PRO A 103 -10.33 37.25 -1.47
N LYS A 104 -11.50 36.74 -1.10
CA LYS A 104 -12.55 36.40 -2.06
C LYS A 104 -12.89 37.61 -2.94
N THR A 105 -13.17 37.39 -4.22
CA THR A 105 -13.46 38.45 -5.17
C THR A 105 -14.53 39.42 -4.64
N GLY A 106 -14.22 40.71 -4.63
CA GLY A 106 -15.12 41.76 -4.11
C GLY A 106 -15.00 42.02 -2.61
N THR A 107 -14.11 41.33 -1.89
CA THR A 107 -13.87 41.55 -0.46
C THR A 107 -12.46 42.12 -0.20
N THR A 108 -12.25 42.69 0.99
CA THR A 108 -10.93 43.11 1.46
C THR A 108 -10.69 42.51 2.84
N ALA A 109 -9.57 41.83 3.03
CA ALA A 109 -9.13 41.43 4.36
C ALA A 109 -8.32 42.56 5.02
N LYS A 110 -8.82 43.08 6.14
CA LYS A 110 -8.24 44.15 6.95
C LYS A 110 -7.78 43.67 8.32
N HIS A 111 -8.37 42.58 8.82
CA HIS A 111 -8.19 42.09 10.18
C HIS A 111 -7.30 40.86 10.24
N THR A 112 -7.32 40.03 9.20
CA THR A 112 -6.57 38.77 9.15
C THR A 112 -5.55 38.74 8.02
N SER A 113 -4.59 37.83 8.13
CA SER A 113 -3.71 37.42 7.03
C SER A 113 -3.72 35.91 6.90
N ILE A 114 -3.40 35.44 5.70
CA ILE A 114 -3.33 34.03 5.37
C ILE A 114 -1.94 33.69 4.82
N LYS A 115 -1.44 32.52 5.21
CA LYS A 115 -0.22 31.92 4.68
C LYS A 115 -0.49 30.44 4.41
N ASN A 116 -0.08 29.94 3.25
CA ASN A 116 -0.20 28.52 2.93
C ASN A 116 1.11 28.01 2.34
N GLU A 117 1.63 26.93 2.91
CA GLU A 117 2.90 26.32 2.54
C GLU A 117 2.78 24.79 2.57
N LEU A 118 3.53 24.12 1.69
CA LEU A 118 3.71 22.68 1.76
C LEU A 118 4.96 22.35 2.57
N ALA A 119 4.97 21.17 3.19
CA ALA A 119 6.09 20.68 3.97
C ALA A 119 7.40 20.76 3.17
N ASN A 120 8.46 21.25 3.82
CA ASN A 120 9.79 21.43 3.22
C ASN A 120 9.80 22.32 1.96
N ASP A 121 8.88 23.28 1.86
CA ASP A 121 8.74 24.19 0.73
C ASP A 121 8.56 23.45 -0.61
N ALA A 122 7.88 22.30 -0.58
CA ALA A 122 7.68 21.47 -1.76
C ALA A 122 6.96 22.23 -2.88
N THR A 123 7.56 22.24 -4.07
CA THR A 123 6.98 22.79 -5.31
C THR A 123 6.52 21.70 -6.28
N ILE A 124 6.81 20.44 -5.95
CA ILE A 124 6.44 19.24 -6.70
C ILE A 124 5.88 18.20 -5.72
N VAL A 125 4.73 17.62 -6.06
CA VAL A 125 4.20 16.41 -5.42
C VAL A 125 4.46 15.24 -6.38
N LYS A 126 5.40 14.36 -6.04
CA LYS A 126 5.78 13.25 -6.93
C LYS A 126 4.67 12.23 -7.08
N ALA A 127 4.62 11.55 -8.22
CA ALA A 127 3.63 10.49 -8.44
C ALA A 127 3.73 9.39 -7.38
N LYS A 128 2.57 8.94 -6.86
CA LYS A 128 2.38 8.03 -5.73
C LYS A 128 2.89 8.52 -4.37
N GLU A 129 3.24 9.79 -4.24
CA GLU A 129 3.62 10.39 -2.97
C GLU A 129 2.53 11.34 -2.43
N SER A 130 2.58 11.54 -1.12
CA SER A 130 1.77 12.52 -0.40
C SER A 130 2.65 13.62 0.18
N VAL A 131 2.13 14.85 0.21
CA VAL A 131 2.77 16.00 0.87
C VAL A 131 1.76 16.69 1.78
N THR A 132 2.19 16.99 3.01
CA THR A 132 1.40 17.74 3.97
C THR A 132 1.46 19.24 3.65
N GLY A 133 0.30 19.91 3.64
CA GLY A 133 0.17 21.35 3.58
C GLY A 133 -0.29 21.94 4.91
N THR A 134 0.15 23.17 5.19
CA THR A 134 -0.23 23.93 6.38
C THR A 134 -0.67 25.32 5.97
N LEU A 135 -1.93 25.62 6.28
CA LEU A 135 -2.53 26.92 6.06
C LEU A 135 -2.81 27.58 7.40
N THR A 136 -2.23 28.76 7.59
CA THR A 136 -2.33 29.54 8.82
C THR A 136 -3.10 30.82 8.55
N VAL A 137 -4.18 31.01 9.31
CA VAL A 137 -4.91 32.29 9.38
C VAL A 137 -4.52 32.98 10.68
N THR A 138 -4.08 34.24 10.60
CA THR A 138 -3.62 35.03 11.76
C THR A 138 -4.46 36.29 11.92
N LEU A 139 -4.90 36.58 13.14
CA LEU A 139 -5.54 37.86 13.46
C LEU A 139 -4.50 38.95 13.70
N ASN A 140 -4.41 39.91 12.78
CA ASN A 140 -3.45 41.02 12.83
C ASN A 140 -4.05 42.30 13.40
N LYS A 141 -5.38 42.42 13.45
CA LYS A 141 -6.07 43.60 13.95
C LYS A 141 -7.43 43.24 14.53
N THR A 142 -7.70 43.65 15.75
CA THR A 142 -9.00 43.46 16.40
C THR A 142 -10.06 44.40 15.81
N ALA A 143 -11.32 43.95 15.79
CA ALA A 143 -12.47 44.78 15.42
C ALA A 143 -13.32 45.12 16.67
N THR A 144 -14.08 46.21 16.61
CA THR A 144 -15.03 46.59 17.67
C THR A 144 -16.42 45.96 17.50
N GLU A 145 -16.63 45.27 16.37
CA GLU A 145 -17.84 44.53 16.00
C GLU A 145 -17.42 43.22 15.34
N GLU A 146 -18.37 42.30 15.14
CA GLU A 146 -18.14 41.04 14.43
C GLU A 146 -17.79 41.31 12.96
N VAL A 147 -16.72 40.68 12.46
CA VAL A 147 -16.23 40.90 11.10
C VAL A 147 -15.90 39.56 10.46
N THR A 148 -16.54 39.26 9.34
CA THR A 148 -16.29 38.06 8.53
C THR A 148 -15.35 38.42 7.38
N GLU A 149 -14.26 37.68 7.19
CA GLU A 149 -13.31 37.86 6.07
C GLU A 149 -13.16 36.53 5.32
N GLU A 150 -13.43 36.50 4.02
CA GLU A 150 -13.35 35.27 3.24
C GLU A 150 -12.10 35.23 2.36
N TYR A 151 -11.51 34.05 2.23
CA TYR A 151 -10.34 33.82 1.39
C TYR A 151 -10.61 32.73 0.36
N THR A 152 -9.87 32.76 -0.74
CA THR A 152 -9.80 31.67 -1.71
C THR A 152 -8.35 31.32 -1.91
N CYS A 153 -7.99 30.08 -1.60
CA CYS A 153 -6.67 29.53 -1.87
C CYS A 153 -6.78 28.55 -3.03
N LYS A 154 -5.94 28.69 -4.04
CA LYS A 154 -5.89 27.80 -5.19
C LYS A 154 -4.58 27.04 -5.15
N LEU A 155 -4.67 25.72 -5.19
CA LEU A 155 -3.54 24.83 -5.45
C LEU A 155 -3.68 24.40 -6.91
N GLU A 156 -2.92 25.04 -7.80
CA GLU A 156 -2.88 24.67 -9.21
C GLU A 156 -1.84 23.61 -9.43
N PHE A 157 -2.28 22.44 -9.90
CA PHE A 157 -1.40 21.34 -10.23
C PHE A 157 -1.22 21.24 -11.74
N THR A 158 0.03 21.24 -12.19
CA THR A 158 0.39 21.00 -13.58
C THR A 158 1.18 19.70 -13.68
N ALA A 159 0.79 18.83 -14.62
CA ALA A 159 1.51 17.60 -14.88
C ALA A 159 2.90 17.95 -15.43
N VAL A 160 3.92 17.29 -14.88
CA VAL A 160 5.30 17.38 -15.36
C VAL A 160 5.76 15.97 -15.69
N GLU A 161 6.22 15.78 -16.92
CA GLU A 161 6.94 14.57 -17.28
C GLU A 161 8.24 14.50 -16.47
N ARG A 162 8.54 13.37 -15.85
CA ARG A 162 9.74 13.23 -15.02
C ARG A 162 11.02 13.41 -15.87
N ASP A 163 11.88 14.34 -15.47
CA ASP A 163 13.22 14.54 -16.08
C ASP A 163 14.22 13.42 -15.74
N THR A 164 13.92 12.58 -14.76
CA THR A 164 14.64 11.34 -14.48
C THR A 164 13.81 10.15 -14.95
N ILE A 165 14.37 9.32 -15.85
CA ILE A 165 13.86 7.97 -16.19
C ILE A 165 13.94 7.11 -14.91
N GLY A 166 12.98 7.28 -14.02
CA GLY A 166 12.79 6.45 -12.84
C GLY A 166 11.97 5.24 -13.25
N VAL A 167 12.62 4.08 -13.33
CA VAL A 167 12.06 2.73 -13.58
C VAL A 167 10.88 2.76 -14.55
N GLU A 168 11.14 2.50 -15.83
CA GLU A 168 10.05 2.20 -16.77
C GLU A 168 9.16 1.12 -16.15
N LEU A 169 7.94 1.51 -15.76
CA LEU A 169 6.99 0.56 -15.19
C LEU A 169 6.77 -0.54 -16.23
N THR A 170 6.98 -1.78 -15.80
CA THR A 170 6.75 -2.95 -16.63
C THR A 170 5.27 -3.01 -17.01
N GLN A 171 4.94 -3.70 -18.10
CA GLN A 171 3.55 -3.82 -18.50
C GLN A 171 2.70 -4.54 -17.45
N PHE A 172 3.31 -5.44 -16.66
CA PHE A 172 2.65 -6.08 -15.52
C PHE A 172 2.24 -5.07 -14.44
N GLN A 173 3.08 -4.06 -14.16
CA GLN A 173 2.75 -2.98 -13.22
C GLN A 173 1.58 -2.14 -13.74
N LYS A 174 1.60 -1.78 -15.03
CA LYS A 174 0.62 -0.92 -15.69
C LYS A 174 -0.74 -1.57 -15.85
N ASP A 175 -0.79 -2.84 -16.26
CA ASP A 175 -2.03 -3.52 -16.58
C ASP A 175 -2.89 -3.77 -15.33
N SER A 176 -4.20 -3.60 -15.47
CA SER A 176 -5.17 -4.04 -14.46
C SER A 176 -5.16 -5.58 -14.33
N TRP A 177 -5.62 -6.11 -13.19
CA TRP A 177 -5.76 -7.57 -13.02
C TRP A 177 -6.66 -8.21 -14.08
N ALA A 178 -7.74 -7.53 -14.47
CA ALA A 178 -8.62 -7.97 -15.56
C ALA A 178 -7.89 -8.03 -16.90
N THR A 179 -7.07 -7.01 -17.21
CA THR A 179 -6.24 -6.97 -18.43
C THR A 179 -5.20 -8.09 -18.44
N ILE A 180 -4.53 -8.33 -17.31
CA ILE A 180 -3.56 -9.43 -17.15
C ILE A 180 -4.25 -10.77 -17.41
N ALA A 181 -5.38 -11.04 -16.74
CA ALA A 181 -6.13 -12.27 -16.92
C ALA A 181 -6.60 -12.48 -18.36
N ALA A 182 -7.09 -11.43 -19.02
CA ALA A 182 -7.48 -11.49 -20.43
C ALA A 182 -6.28 -11.79 -21.34
N ASN A 183 -5.12 -11.21 -21.07
CA ASN A 183 -3.91 -11.47 -21.84
C ASN A 183 -3.40 -12.91 -21.63
N VAL A 184 -3.41 -13.41 -20.39
CA VAL A 184 -3.04 -14.80 -20.07
C VAL A 184 -3.95 -15.78 -20.79
N LYS A 185 -5.27 -15.62 -20.66
CA LYS A 185 -6.27 -16.48 -21.31
C LYS A 185 -6.15 -16.51 -22.83
N ASN A 186 -5.76 -15.39 -23.44
CA ASN A 186 -5.59 -15.27 -24.89
C ASN A 186 -4.17 -15.66 -25.38
N GLY A 187 -3.26 -16.06 -24.48
CA GLY A 187 -1.87 -16.36 -24.82
C GLY A 187 -1.03 -15.12 -25.21
N ASN A 188 -1.52 -13.91 -24.92
CA ASN A 188 -0.90 -12.63 -25.26
C ASN A 188 0.06 -12.15 -24.15
N THR A 189 0.92 -13.04 -23.65
CA THR A 189 1.78 -12.78 -22.50
C THR A 189 3.17 -12.26 -22.88
N SER A 190 3.49 -12.09 -24.16
CA SER A 190 4.80 -11.62 -24.65
C SER A 190 5.23 -10.23 -24.15
N LYS A 191 4.29 -9.46 -23.59
CA LYS A 191 4.52 -8.14 -22.98
C LYS A 191 4.96 -8.21 -21.51
N TYR A 192 4.87 -9.39 -20.90
CA TYR A 192 5.25 -9.63 -19.51
C TYR A 192 6.54 -10.43 -19.46
N ASN A 193 7.35 -10.21 -18.43
CA ASN A 193 8.59 -10.93 -18.22
C ASN A 193 8.62 -11.54 -16.82
N VAL A 194 9.27 -12.70 -16.71
CA VAL A 194 9.58 -13.32 -15.42
C VAL A 194 10.39 -12.33 -14.58
N GLY A 195 9.95 -12.08 -13.35
CA GLY A 195 10.54 -11.10 -12.44
C GLY A 195 9.88 -9.72 -12.48
N ASP A 196 8.99 -9.43 -13.44
CA ASP A 196 8.16 -8.22 -13.38
C ASP A 196 7.36 -8.22 -12.07
N THR A 197 7.31 -7.07 -11.40
CA THR A 197 6.71 -6.93 -10.07
C THR A 197 5.40 -6.14 -10.13
N LYS A 198 4.53 -6.26 -9.13
CA LYS A 198 3.34 -5.42 -8.96
C LYS A 198 2.99 -5.36 -7.47
N GLU A 199 2.47 -4.22 -7.01
CA GLU A 199 1.99 -4.09 -5.64
C GLU A 199 0.55 -4.60 -5.48
N VAL A 200 0.26 -5.16 -4.30
CA VAL A 200 -1.07 -5.62 -3.90
C VAL A 200 -1.33 -5.17 -2.46
N ASP A 201 -2.43 -4.46 -2.26
CA ASP A 201 -2.90 -4.05 -0.94
C ASP A 201 -3.78 -5.17 -0.33
N LEU A 202 -3.38 -5.70 0.82
CA LEU A 202 -4.09 -6.74 1.57
C LEU A 202 -4.87 -6.15 2.78
N GLY A 203 -5.19 -4.86 2.74
CA GLY A 203 -5.89 -4.14 3.79
C GLY A 203 -5.06 -4.08 5.07
N ASP A 204 -5.59 -4.61 6.17
CA ASP A 204 -4.91 -4.57 7.48
C ASP A 204 -3.58 -5.35 7.52
N LEU A 205 -3.30 -6.19 6.52
CA LEU A 205 -2.01 -6.89 6.38
C LEU A 205 -0.95 -6.01 5.68
N GLY A 206 -1.36 -4.91 5.05
CA GLY A 206 -0.50 -3.95 4.38
C GLY A 206 -0.31 -4.21 2.87
N THR A 207 0.52 -3.38 2.26
CA THR A 207 0.90 -3.49 0.85
C THR A 207 2.09 -4.42 0.69
N HIS A 208 1.97 -5.37 -0.23
CA HIS A 208 2.97 -6.39 -0.54
C HIS A 208 3.35 -6.36 -2.01
N THR A 209 4.54 -6.87 -2.33
CA THR A 209 5.00 -6.97 -3.72
C THR A 209 4.80 -8.40 -4.21
N VAL A 210 4.14 -8.56 -5.35
CA VAL A 210 4.10 -9.83 -6.09
C VAL A 210 4.98 -9.76 -7.33
N ARG A 211 5.45 -10.90 -7.81
CA ARG A 211 6.24 -11.01 -9.05
C ARG A 211 5.82 -12.18 -9.90
N ILE A 212 5.99 -12.06 -11.21
CA ILE A 212 5.82 -13.19 -12.14
C ILE A 212 6.95 -14.19 -11.88
N ALA A 213 6.60 -15.35 -11.33
CA ALA A 213 7.55 -16.39 -10.95
C ALA A 213 7.79 -17.40 -12.09
N ASN A 214 6.76 -17.63 -12.92
CA ASN A 214 6.83 -18.56 -14.04
C ASN A 214 5.87 -18.12 -15.15
N MET A 215 6.24 -18.42 -16.39
CA MET A 215 5.37 -18.22 -17.56
C MET A 215 5.29 -19.45 -18.46
N ASN A 216 6.22 -20.38 -18.32
CA ASN A 216 6.29 -21.57 -19.16
C ASN A 216 5.27 -22.63 -18.76
N GLU A 217 4.55 -23.17 -19.74
CA GLU A 217 3.67 -24.33 -19.57
C GLU A 217 4.44 -25.56 -19.05
N CYS A 218 3.70 -26.50 -18.46
CA CYS A 218 4.22 -27.80 -18.10
C CYS A 218 4.16 -28.74 -19.30
N THR A 219 5.30 -29.34 -19.65
CA THR A 219 5.47 -30.11 -20.89
C THR A 219 6.21 -31.43 -20.67
N ASN A 220 6.72 -31.69 -19.46
CA ASN A 220 7.61 -32.81 -19.16
C ASN A 220 7.03 -33.79 -18.13
N GLY A 221 5.70 -33.85 -18.02
CA GLY A 221 5.02 -34.79 -17.14
C GLY A 221 4.83 -34.30 -15.70
N GLU A 222 4.98 -32.99 -15.47
CA GLU A 222 4.63 -32.36 -14.19
C GLU A 222 3.17 -32.69 -13.84
N THR A 223 2.93 -33.08 -12.59
CA THR A 223 1.60 -33.48 -12.09
C THR A 223 0.98 -32.40 -11.19
N SER A 224 1.80 -31.48 -10.69
CA SER A 224 1.40 -30.26 -9.99
C SER A 224 1.31 -29.10 -10.98
N GLU A 225 0.26 -28.29 -10.89
CA GLU A 225 0.04 -27.11 -11.74
C GLU A 225 0.75 -25.85 -11.23
N THR A 226 1.44 -25.95 -10.09
CA THR A 226 2.05 -24.85 -9.34
C THR A 226 3.23 -24.17 -10.04
N ALA A 227 3.74 -24.76 -11.12
CA ALA A 227 4.78 -24.21 -11.98
C ALA A 227 4.36 -24.22 -13.47
N CYS A 228 3.05 -24.24 -13.77
CA CYS A 228 2.53 -24.34 -15.14
C CYS A 228 1.90 -23.02 -15.61
N GLY A 229 2.41 -22.47 -16.69
CA GLY A 229 1.90 -21.24 -17.29
C GLY A 229 2.20 -20.03 -16.42
N PHE A 230 1.21 -19.13 -16.26
CA PHE A 230 1.38 -17.84 -15.59
C PHE A 230 1.21 -17.96 -14.06
N VAL A 231 2.34 -18.03 -13.34
CA VAL A 231 2.38 -18.13 -11.87
C VAL A 231 2.96 -16.85 -11.29
N VAL A 232 2.28 -16.31 -10.27
CA VAL A 232 2.67 -15.12 -9.54
C VAL A 232 2.93 -15.49 -8.09
N GLU A 233 4.06 -15.07 -7.55
CA GLU A 233 4.39 -15.28 -6.13
C GLU A 233 4.48 -13.96 -5.37
N PHE A 234 4.22 -13.98 -4.08
CA PHE A 234 4.62 -12.89 -3.20
C PHE A 234 6.15 -12.83 -3.11
N ALA A 235 6.76 -11.69 -3.42
CA ALA A 235 8.19 -11.47 -3.36
C ALA A 235 8.68 -11.25 -1.91
N ASP A 236 7.76 -10.88 -1.01
CA ASP A 236 7.98 -10.67 0.41
C ASP A 236 7.10 -11.59 1.28
N ILE A 237 7.22 -11.45 2.59
CA ILE A 237 6.47 -12.23 3.59
C ILE A 237 5.28 -11.42 4.08
N ILE A 238 4.09 -12.03 4.05
CA ILE A 238 2.83 -11.38 4.44
C ILE A 238 2.70 -11.34 5.97
N SER A 239 2.95 -12.47 6.61
CA SER A 239 2.81 -12.64 8.06
C SER A 239 3.70 -13.78 8.55
N GLU A 240 3.89 -13.89 9.86
CA GLU A 240 4.50 -15.07 10.49
C GLU A 240 3.38 -15.96 11.08
N HIS A 241 3.43 -17.25 10.82
CA HIS A 241 2.42 -18.21 11.28
C HIS A 241 3.05 -19.59 11.55
N GLN A 242 2.45 -20.35 12.47
CA GLN A 242 2.82 -21.76 12.66
C GLN A 242 2.38 -22.59 11.46
N PHE A 243 3.07 -23.69 11.15
CA PHE A 243 2.57 -24.61 10.13
C PHE A 243 1.34 -25.37 10.66
N ASN A 244 1.46 -25.88 11.88
CA ASN A 244 0.42 -26.51 12.69
C ASN A 244 0.61 -26.15 14.17
N SER A 245 -0.47 -26.10 14.95
CA SER A 245 -0.42 -25.89 16.40
C SER A 245 0.41 -26.94 17.16
N THR A 246 0.54 -28.14 16.59
CA THR A 246 1.39 -29.23 17.10
C THR A 246 2.56 -29.49 16.16
N ALA A 247 3.68 -30.00 16.70
CA ALA A 247 4.88 -30.31 15.93
C ALA A 247 4.71 -31.60 15.11
N THR A 248 3.75 -31.61 14.16
CA THR A 248 3.47 -32.73 13.25
C THR A 248 3.45 -32.29 11.80
N ASN A 249 4.01 -33.11 10.91
CA ASN A 249 3.88 -33.02 9.47
C ASN A 249 3.00 -34.13 8.86
N VAL A 250 2.42 -34.99 9.70
CA VAL A 250 1.46 -36.01 9.27
C VAL A 250 0.25 -35.34 8.62
N GLY A 251 -0.17 -35.83 7.46
CA GLY A 251 -1.20 -35.19 6.62
C GLY A 251 -0.68 -34.06 5.73
N GLY A 252 0.60 -33.68 5.89
CA GLY A 252 1.31 -32.75 5.03
C GLY A 252 0.62 -31.39 4.89
N TRP A 253 0.84 -30.74 3.73
CA TRP A 253 0.17 -29.49 3.36
C TRP A 253 -1.36 -29.61 3.35
N ARG A 254 -1.88 -30.74 2.85
CA ARG A 254 -3.33 -30.97 2.66
C ARG A 254 -4.13 -30.72 3.93
N ASP A 255 -3.66 -31.29 5.03
CA ASP A 255 -4.37 -31.30 6.31
C ASP A 255 -3.87 -30.19 7.26
N SER A 256 -2.99 -29.29 6.77
CA SER A 256 -2.35 -28.28 7.62
C SER A 256 -3.27 -27.11 7.98
N GLU A 257 -3.07 -26.60 9.20
CA GLU A 257 -3.72 -25.36 9.66
C GLU A 257 -3.26 -24.16 8.81
N LEU A 258 -1.98 -24.14 8.39
CA LEU A 258 -1.43 -23.07 7.56
C LEU A 258 -2.09 -22.99 6.18
N ARG A 259 -2.39 -24.13 5.53
CA ARG A 259 -3.15 -24.14 4.27
C ARG A 259 -4.53 -23.50 4.43
N THR A 260 -5.20 -23.80 5.56
CA THR A 260 -6.50 -23.21 5.91
C THR A 260 -6.37 -21.71 6.11
N TYR A 261 -5.41 -21.23 6.89
CA TYR A 261 -5.14 -19.81 7.08
C TYR A 261 -4.88 -19.08 5.75
N ILE A 262 -4.07 -19.65 4.88
CA ILE A 262 -3.74 -19.05 3.58
C ILE A 262 -4.98 -18.96 2.67
N ASN A 263 -5.78 -20.03 2.54
CA ASN A 263 -6.91 -20.05 1.61
C ASN A 263 -8.20 -19.44 2.18
N GLU A 264 -8.38 -19.39 3.51
CA GLU A 264 -9.60 -18.86 4.13
C GLU A 264 -9.44 -17.47 4.72
N THR A 265 -8.21 -17.04 5.04
CA THR A 265 -7.93 -15.73 5.63
C THR A 265 -7.16 -14.83 4.66
N ILE A 266 -5.96 -15.25 4.19
CA ILE A 266 -5.14 -14.41 3.31
C ILE A 266 -5.84 -14.18 1.96
N TYR A 267 -6.39 -15.23 1.34
CA TYR A 267 -7.09 -15.10 0.05
C TYR A 267 -8.23 -14.06 0.09
N LYS A 268 -9.00 -14.03 1.19
CA LYS A 268 -10.10 -13.05 1.36
C LYS A 268 -9.63 -11.62 1.57
N LYS A 269 -8.35 -11.41 1.88
CA LYS A 269 -7.73 -10.08 2.02
C LYS A 269 -7.19 -9.54 0.69
N LEU A 270 -7.08 -10.37 -0.36
CA LEU A 270 -6.70 -9.88 -1.68
C LEU A 270 -7.75 -8.90 -2.23
N PRO A 271 -7.38 -7.96 -3.10
CA PRO A 271 -8.33 -7.14 -3.84
C PRO A 271 -9.35 -7.99 -4.61
N THR A 272 -10.63 -7.57 -4.63
CA THR A 272 -11.72 -8.35 -5.25
C THR A 272 -11.48 -8.67 -6.73
N ASP A 273 -10.91 -7.73 -7.47
CA ASP A 273 -10.54 -7.91 -8.88
C ASP A 273 -9.45 -8.97 -9.07
N LEU A 274 -8.48 -9.04 -8.16
CA LEU A 274 -7.49 -10.12 -8.11
C LEU A 274 -8.12 -11.46 -7.71
N GLN A 275 -8.95 -11.51 -6.66
CA GLN A 275 -9.61 -12.75 -6.21
C GLN A 275 -10.35 -13.45 -7.36
N ASN A 276 -11.02 -12.68 -8.21
CA ASN A 276 -11.84 -13.17 -9.33
C ASN A 276 -11.03 -13.83 -10.46
N ILE A 277 -9.74 -13.50 -10.60
CA ILE A 277 -8.90 -14.01 -11.68
C ILE A 277 -7.97 -15.14 -11.23
N VAL A 278 -7.84 -15.38 -9.93
CA VAL A 278 -7.00 -16.46 -9.40
C VAL A 278 -7.65 -17.82 -9.71
N SER A 279 -6.90 -18.68 -10.39
CA SER A 279 -7.34 -20.01 -10.77
C SER A 279 -7.32 -20.99 -9.59
N SER A 280 -8.23 -21.97 -9.60
CA SER A 280 -8.04 -23.16 -8.77
C SER A 280 -6.86 -23.94 -9.34
N THR A 281 -5.88 -24.26 -8.51
CA THR A 281 -4.64 -24.90 -8.93
C THR A 281 -4.56 -26.29 -8.31
N LYS A 282 -4.27 -27.30 -9.13
CA LYS A 282 -3.91 -28.64 -8.64
C LYS A 282 -2.52 -28.58 -8.01
N VAL A 283 -2.45 -28.80 -6.70
CA VAL A 283 -1.20 -28.76 -5.92
C VAL A 283 -0.85 -30.17 -5.46
N ILE A 284 0.35 -30.64 -5.81
CA ILE A 284 0.94 -31.85 -5.24
C ILE A 284 1.93 -31.49 -4.13
N SER A 285 1.87 -32.22 -3.02
CA SER A 285 2.70 -32.02 -1.83
C SER A 285 3.17 -33.35 -1.23
N SER A 286 4.29 -33.32 -0.52
CA SER A 286 4.90 -34.52 0.06
C SER A 286 4.16 -35.06 1.28
N HIS A 287 4.25 -36.39 1.45
CA HIS A 287 3.59 -37.14 2.51
C HIS A 287 4.47 -37.39 3.76
N GLY A 288 5.73 -36.93 3.76
CA GLY A 288 6.62 -37.10 4.90
C GLY A 288 7.21 -38.52 5.01
N ILE A 289 7.46 -39.00 6.23
CA ILE A 289 8.17 -40.27 6.49
C ILE A 289 7.27 -41.52 6.42
N THR A 290 5.94 -41.38 6.47
CA THR A 290 5.02 -42.51 6.55
C THR A 290 5.15 -43.42 5.34
N SER A 291 5.53 -44.68 5.57
CA SER A 291 5.77 -45.65 4.51
C SER A 291 4.46 -46.10 3.84
N GLY A 292 4.47 -46.22 2.51
CA GLY A 292 3.32 -46.66 1.73
C GLY A 292 2.31 -45.56 1.41
N GLU A 293 2.48 -44.35 1.91
CA GLU A 293 1.70 -43.19 1.49
C GLU A 293 2.14 -42.69 0.11
N THR A 294 1.19 -42.10 -0.62
CA THR A 294 1.45 -41.36 -1.86
C THR A 294 1.39 -39.87 -1.57
N ASN A 295 2.03 -39.06 -2.42
CA ASN A 295 1.93 -37.60 -2.34
C ASN A 295 0.46 -37.14 -2.35
N PHE A 296 0.20 -36.03 -1.65
CA PHE A 296 -1.16 -35.51 -1.48
C PHE A 296 -1.50 -34.51 -2.57
N GLU A 297 -2.73 -34.59 -3.06
CA GLU A 297 -3.31 -33.66 -4.03
C GLU A 297 -4.34 -32.76 -3.36
N THR A 298 -4.32 -31.48 -3.72
CA THR A 298 -5.29 -30.46 -3.29
C THR A 298 -5.66 -29.53 -4.44
N GLN A 299 -6.75 -28.79 -4.24
CA GLN A 299 -7.21 -27.71 -5.13
C GLN A 299 -7.18 -26.41 -4.34
N ASP A 300 -6.22 -25.54 -4.66
CA ASP A 300 -5.93 -24.35 -3.87
C ASP A 300 -6.00 -23.08 -4.75
N LYS A 301 -6.46 -21.97 -4.15
CA LYS A 301 -6.37 -20.64 -4.75
C LYS A 301 -4.99 -20.03 -4.50
N LEU A 302 -4.50 -20.18 -3.26
CA LEU A 302 -3.16 -19.79 -2.84
C LEU A 302 -2.41 -21.02 -2.33
N PHE A 303 -1.14 -21.17 -2.71
CA PHE A 303 -0.30 -22.29 -2.29
C PHE A 303 1.09 -21.82 -1.88
N LEU A 304 1.76 -22.54 -0.98
CA LEU A 304 3.20 -22.32 -0.73
C LEU A 304 4.01 -23.09 -1.76
N LEU A 305 5.22 -22.61 -2.06
CA LEU A 305 6.14 -23.28 -2.97
C LEU A 305 6.65 -24.62 -2.37
N SER A 306 7.03 -25.55 -3.24
CA SER A 306 7.79 -26.76 -2.86
C SER A 306 9.28 -26.46 -2.87
N THR A 307 10.08 -27.40 -2.38
CA THR A 307 11.54 -27.26 -2.46
C THR A 307 12.06 -27.32 -3.91
N GLU A 308 11.47 -28.18 -4.75
CA GLU A 308 11.80 -28.29 -6.19
C GLU A 308 11.57 -26.97 -6.93
N GLU A 309 10.50 -26.25 -6.59
CA GLU A 309 10.15 -24.97 -7.19
C GLU A 309 11.18 -23.86 -6.89
N VAL A 310 11.93 -24.00 -5.79
CA VAL A 310 12.99 -23.04 -5.39
C VAL A 310 14.38 -23.48 -5.85
N TRP A 311 14.80 -24.74 -5.62
CA TRP A 311 16.19 -25.18 -5.83
C TRP A 311 16.37 -26.37 -6.81
N VAL A 312 15.34 -26.79 -7.56
CA VAL A 312 15.31 -28.00 -8.42
C VAL A 312 15.24 -29.31 -7.63
N GLU A 313 16.14 -29.51 -6.66
CA GLU A 313 16.19 -30.75 -5.89
C GLU A 313 16.58 -30.49 -4.44
N THR A 314 15.91 -31.17 -3.52
CA THR A 314 16.35 -31.26 -2.13
C THR A 314 16.21 -32.68 -1.65
N ASN A 315 17.19 -33.16 -0.90
CA ASN A 315 17.10 -34.45 -0.23
C ASN A 315 15.81 -34.52 0.60
N TYR A 316 15.16 -35.68 0.74
CA TYR A 316 14.05 -35.88 1.69
C TYR A 316 12.76 -35.07 1.46
N ASP A 317 12.47 -34.69 0.21
CA ASP A 317 11.12 -34.31 -0.21
C ASP A 317 10.58 -35.37 -1.19
N THR A 318 9.49 -36.03 -0.82
CA THR A 318 8.88 -37.11 -1.63
C THR A 318 8.15 -36.58 -2.86
N SER A 319 7.94 -35.27 -2.96
CA SER A 319 7.23 -34.62 -4.06
C SER A 319 8.13 -34.06 -5.17
N VAL A 320 9.45 -34.26 -5.09
CA VAL A 320 10.37 -33.94 -6.18
C VAL A 320 9.99 -34.74 -7.44
N GLY A 321 10.02 -34.08 -8.61
CA GLY A 321 9.57 -34.60 -9.89
C GLY A 321 8.08 -34.43 -10.15
N THR A 322 7.31 -33.85 -9.21
CA THR A 322 5.89 -33.54 -9.43
C THR A 322 5.69 -32.15 -10.02
N SER A 323 6.68 -31.27 -9.91
CA SER A 323 6.69 -29.90 -10.42
C SER A 323 8.02 -29.63 -11.13
N LYS A 324 8.41 -28.36 -11.24
CA LYS A 324 9.72 -27.91 -11.74
C LYS A 324 10.14 -26.63 -11.02
N GLN A 325 11.44 -26.32 -11.05
CA GLN A 325 11.92 -25.03 -10.58
C GLN A 325 11.26 -23.90 -11.36
N LEU A 326 10.75 -22.89 -10.65
CA LEU A 326 10.12 -21.73 -11.27
C LEU A 326 11.16 -20.94 -12.07
N ASP A 327 10.75 -20.40 -13.22
CA ASP A 327 11.62 -19.66 -14.13
C ASP A 327 12.37 -18.52 -13.42
N TYR A 328 11.74 -17.86 -12.44
CA TYR A 328 12.38 -16.79 -11.67
C TYR A 328 13.64 -17.29 -10.94
N TYR A 329 13.51 -18.33 -10.12
CA TYR A 329 14.63 -18.88 -9.36
C TYR A 329 15.70 -19.47 -10.27
N LYS A 330 15.28 -20.12 -11.37
CA LYS A 330 16.20 -20.61 -12.40
C LYS A 330 17.00 -19.49 -13.06
N ASN A 331 16.35 -18.39 -13.44
CA ASN A 331 17.00 -17.22 -14.06
C ASN A 331 17.94 -16.50 -13.09
N GLN A 332 17.65 -16.56 -11.79
CA GLN A 332 18.53 -16.07 -10.73
C GLN A 332 19.69 -17.04 -10.41
N GLY A 333 19.77 -18.20 -11.06
CA GLY A 333 20.81 -19.19 -10.82
C GLY A 333 20.70 -19.87 -9.45
N VAL A 334 19.48 -20.01 -8.92
CA VAL A 334 19.26 -20.62 -7.61
C VAL A 334 19.49 -22.13 -7.67
N THR A 335 20.33 -22.62 -6.76
CA THR A 335 20.65 -24.03 -6.53
C THR A 335 20.82 -24.28 -5.03
N THR A 336 20.97 -25.53 -4.62
CA THR A 336 21.27 -25.87 -3.22
C THR A 336 22.62 -25.32 -2.70
N SER A 337 23.51 -24.86 -3.60
CA SER A 337 24.80 -24.24 -3.26
C SER A 337 24.87 -22.73 -3.56
N SER A 338 23.88 -22.17 -4.26
CA SER A 338 23.77 -20.75 -4.61
C SER A 338 22.33 -20.30 -4.44
N TYR A 339 21.98 -19.71 -3.29
CA TYR A 339 20.57 -19.60 -2.90
C TYR A 339 20.18 -18.24 -2.30
N THR A 340 21.05 -17.24 -2.36
CA THR A 340 20.79 -15.91 -1.79
C THR A 340 19.55 -15.25 -2.40
N SER A 341 19.25 -15.48 -3.67
CA SER A 341 18.06 -14.95 -4.35
C SER A 341 16.74 -15.57 -3.88
N ALA A 342 16.77 -16.57 -2.99
CA ALA A 342 15.58 -17.13 -2.34
C ALA A 342 15.19 -16.41 -1.03
N ILE A 343 16.01 -15.48 -0.54
CA ILE A 343 15.73 -14.69 0.66
C ILE A 343 14.49 -13.83 0.44
N LYS A 344 13.59 -13.82 1.42
CA LYS A 344 12.42 -12.92 1.48
C LYS A 344 12.46 -12.11 2.78
N GLN A 345 11.87 -10.93 2.72
CA GLN A 345 11.84 -10.01 3.86
C GLN A 345 10.43 -9.91 4.44
N TYR A 346 10.36 -9.71 5.75
CA TYR A 346 9.16 -9.30 6.47
C TYR A 346 9.43 -7.95 7.10
N LYS A 347 8.69 -6.91 6.68
CA LYS A 347 8.86 -5.52 7.16
C LYS A 347 10.33 -5.03 7.06
N GLY A 348 10.97 -5.32 5.92
CA GLY A 348 12.36 -4.93 5.65
C GLY A 348 13.44 -5.79 6.32
N ILE A 349 13.05 -6.87 7.02
CA ILE A 349 13.99 -7.76 7.72
C ILE A 349 13.96 -9.14 7.08
N GLU A 350 15.13 -9.68 6.74
CA GLU A 350 15.26 -11.04 6.23
C GLU A 350 14.72 -12.05 7.24
N LYS A 351 13.80 -12.90 6.80
CA LYS A 351 13.15 -13.90 7.64
C LYS A 351 13.08 -15.24 6.93
N SER A 352 13.10 -16.30 7.73
CA SER A 352 12.81 -17.63 7.22
C SER A 352 11.34 -17.76 6.86
N TRP A 353 11.01 -18.53 5.84
CA TRP A 353 9.64 -18.68 5.35
C TRP A 353 9.32 -20.11 4.91
N TRP A 354 8.06 -20.50 5.09
CA TRP A 354 7.59 -21.87 4.93
C TRP A 354 7.45 -22.33 3.48
N LEU A 355 7.69 -23.63 3.26
CA LEU A 355 7.40 -24.36 2.02
C LEU A 355 6.36 -25.45 2.29
N ARG A 356 5.57 -25.83 1.28
CA ARG A 356 4.54 -26.89 1.43
C ARG A 356 5.12 -28.31 1.59
N SER A 357 6.43 -28.45 1.45
CA SER A 357 7.12 -29.74 1.44
C SER A 357 7.33 -30.28 2.86
N SER A 358 6.79 -31.48 3.13
CA SER A 358 7.00 -32.22 4.37
C SER A 358 8.40 -32.86 4.39
N TYR A 359 9.10 -32.78 5.52
CA TYR A 359 10.43 -33.40 5.67
C TYR A 359 10.31 -34.92 5.81
N SER A 360 10.87 -35.70 4.89
CA SER A 360 10.64 -37.16 4.84
C SER A 360 11.45 -38.00 5.85
N ARG A 361 12.20 -37.38 6.76
CA ARG A 361 12.97 -38.09 7.81
C ARG A 361 12.35 -38.03 9.20
N THR A 362 11.37 -37.16 9.40
CA THR A 362 10.73 -36.96 10.71
C THR A 362 9.23 -36.79 10.50
N THR A 363 8.46 -37.01 11.56
CA THR A 363 7.02 -36.77 11.58
C THR A 363 6.65 -35.35 11.99
N ASN A 364 7.64 -34.45 12.12
CA ASN A 364 7.46 -33.19 12.87
C ASN A 364 7.78 -31.95 12.04
N ASP A 365 8.52 -32.10 10.95
CA ASP A 365 9.16 -30.98 10.27
C ASP A 365 8.58 -30.71 8.89
N PHE A 366 8.45 -29.43 8.55
CA PHE A 366 8.27 -28.95 7.18
C PHE A 366 9.52 -28.22 6.72
N TYR A 367 9.71 -28.17 5.41
CA TYR A 367 10.76 -27.36 4.82
C TYR A 367 10.47 -25.87 4.95
N ARG A 368 11.54 -25.11 5.16
CA ARG A 368 11.55 -23.67 5.06
C ARG A 368 12.81 -23.21 4.33
N VAL A 369 12.72 -22.02 3.76
CA VAL A 369 13.89 -21.24 3.37
C VAL A 369 14.42 -20.54 4.63
N ASN A 370 15.70 -20.72 4.94
CA ASN A 370 16.34 -20.05 6.08
C ASN A 370 16.71 -18.59 5.76
N GLY A 371 17.17 -17.82 6.76
CA GLY A 371 17.51 -16.41 6.57
C GLY A 371 18.65 -16.14 5.57
N SER A 372 19.42 -17.15 5.20
CA SER A 372 20.46 -17.05 4.16
C SER A 372 19.99 -17.54 2.79
N GLY A 373 18.75 -18.02 2.67
CA GLY A 373 18.15 -18.54 1.44
C GLY A 373 18.27 -20.06 1.28
N GLY A 374 18.85 -20.79 2.22
CA GLY A 374 19.07 -22.25 2.12
C GLY A 374 17.87 -23.07 2.59
N SER A 375 17.81 -24.34 2.16
CA SER A 375 16.76 -25.29 2.56
C SER A 375 17.04 -25.94 3.93
N ILE A 376 16.07 -25.94 4.83
CA ILE A 376 16.15 -26.65 6.12
C ILE A 376 14.78 -27.12 6.61
N GLY A 377 14.71 -28.29 7.23
CA GLY A 377 13.52 -28.77 7.95
C GLY A 377 13.37 -28.08 9.32
N ASN A 378 12.14 -27.83 9.75
CA ASN A 378 11.87 -27.29 11.07
C ASN A 378 10.50 -27.67 11.61
N TYR A 379 10.38 -27.72 12.94
CA TYR A 379 9.15 -28.11 13.63
C TYR A 379 7.93 -27.33 13.15
N ALA A 380 6.86 -28.04 12.81
CA ALA A 380 5.61 -27.46 12.35
C ALA A 380 4.99 -26.45 13.34
N SER A 381 5.29 -26.58 14.64
CA SER A 381 4.84 -25.69 15.71
C SER A 381 5.66 -24.40 15.85
N ASN A 382 6.73 -24.21 15.08
CA ASN A 382 7.46 -22.95 15.08
C ASN A 382 6.77 -21.94 14.16
N SER A 383 6.98 -20.64 14.39
CA SER A 383 6.41 -19.59 13.55
C SER A 383 7.44 -19.07 12.55
N PHE A 384 7.13 -19.11 11.26
CA PHE A 384 7.95 -18.54 10.19
C PHE A 384 7.08 -17.80 9.16
N GLY A 385 7.74 -17.11 8.23
CA GLY A 385 7.10 -16.30 7.21
C GLY A 385 6.19 -17.09 6.28
N VAL A 386 5.07 -16.47 5.92
CA VAL A 386 4.07 -16.93 4.97
C VAL A 386 4.21 -16.10 3.70
N SER A 387 4.59 -16.75 2.60
CA SER A 387 4.78 -16.12 1.29
C SER A 387 4.21 -17.04 0.20
N PRO A 388 2.89 -16.95 -0.07
CA PRO A 388 2.22 -17.83 -1.02
C PRO A 388 2.48 -17.42 -2.47
N ALA A 389 1.99 -18.26 -3.38
CA ALA A 389 1.89 -18.02 -4.81
C ALA A 389 0.48 -18.41 -5.30
N PHE A 390 0.16 -17.97 -6.51
CA PHE A 390 -1.10 -18.24 -7.17
C PHE A 390 -0.92 -18.31 -8.69
N ARG A 391 -1.88 -18.95 -9.35
CA ARG A 391 -1.90 -19.10 -10.81
C ARG A 391 -3.03 -18.28 -11.43
N ILE A 392 -2.76 -17.74 -12.60
CA ILE A 392 -3.77 -17.15 -13.50
C ILE A 392 -3.77 -18.03 -14.76
N ALA A 393 -4.95 -18.48 -15.21
CA ALA A 393 -5.08 -19.40 -16.35
C ALA A 393 -6.32 -19.10 -17.19
#